data_AF-A0A0L7SPC5-F1
#
_entry.id   AF-A0A0L7SPC5-F1
#
_cell.length_a   1.000
_cell.length_b   1.000
_cell.length_c   1.000
_cell.angle_alpha   90.00
_cell.angle_beta   90.00
_cell.angle_gamma   90.00
#
_symmetry.space_group_name_H-M   'P 1'
#
loop_
_entity.id
_entity.type
_entity.pdbx_description
1 polymer ?
#
loop_
_entity_poly.entity_id
_entity_poly.type
_entity_poly.pdbx_seq_one_letter_code
_entity_poly.pdbx_strand_id
1 'polypeptide(L)' 'AAAKEPWLIFSSTAEFKPREVMKLYGRRMQIEQNFRDEKSERFGFGLRASHSRSAGRILVLSLLVTLSTAVLWLLG' A
#
# COMPACT_ATOMS: atom_id res chain seq x y z
N ALA A 1 -5.84 -13.90 15.17
CA ALA A 1 -4.92 -13.46 16.23
C ALA A 1 -3.84 -12.59 15.59
N ALA A 2 -3.69 -11.33 16.02
CA ALA A 2 -2.58 -10.49 15.57
C ALA A 2 -1.26 -11.14 16.01
N ALA A 3 -0.20 -10.98 15.20
CA ALA A 3 1.13 -11.51 15.49
C ALA A 3 1.54 -11.11 16.92
N LYS A 4 1.76 -12.10 17.79
CA LYS A 4 2.12 -11.90 19.21
C LYS A 4 3.61 -11.64 19.40
N GLU A 5 4.38 -11.70 18.33
CA GLU A 5 5.84 -11.55 18.39
C GLU A 5 6.23 -10.06 18.51
N PRO A 6 7.18 -9.73 19.39
CA PRO A 6 7.67 -8.36 19.54
C PRO A 6 8.39 -7.91 18.26
N TRP A 7 8.23 -6.64 17.90
CA TRP A 7 8.94 -6.06 16.76
C TRP A 7 10.36 -5.66 17.14
N LEU A 8 11.34 -6.19 16.42
CA LEU A 8 12.71 -5.69 16.41
C LEU A 8 12.91 -4.88 15.13
N ILE A 9 13.18 -3.58 15.26
CA ILE A 9 13.27 -2.64 14.13
C ILE A 9 14.65 -2.01 14.11
N PHE A 10 15.29 -2.03 12.94
CA PHE A 10 16.54 -1.32 12.67
C PHE A 10 16.23 -0.09 11.81
N SER A 11 16.85 1.05 12.13
CA SER A 11 16.69 2.29 11.36
C SER A 11 18.05 2.90 11.07
N SER A 12 18.20 3.49 9.89
CA SER A 12 19.40 4.22 9.47
C SER A 12 19.44 5.67 9.98
N THR A 13 18.34 6.16 10.55
CA THR A 13 18.24 7.53 11.08
C THR A 13 18.25 7.52 12.61
N ALA A 14 19.01 8.45 13.19
CA ALA A 14 19.06 8.71 14.62
C ALA A 14 18.14 9.88 15.04
N GLU A 15 17.43 10.50 14.08
CA GLU A 15 16.64 11.71 14.32
C GLU A 15 15.34 11.42 15.08
N PHE A 16 14.78 10.22 14.93
CA PHE A 16 13.51 9.83 15.53
C PHE A 16 13.69 9.09 16.85
N LYS A 17 12.84 9.41 17.83
CA LYS A 17 12.75 8.61 19.06
C LYS A 17 12.23 7.21 18.74
N PRO A 18 12.59 6.17 19.52
CA PRO A 18 12.13 4.80 19.27
C PRO A 18 10.61 4.65 19.12
N ARG A 19 9.82 5.40 19.91
CA ARG A 19 8.36 5.39 19.80
C ARG A 19 7.83 5.96 18.47
N GLU A 20 8.51 6.95 17.90
CA GLU A 20 8.14 7.54 16.62
C GLU A 20 8.45 6.57 15.49
N VAL A 21 9.61 5.89 15.53
CA VAL A 21 9.96 4.81 14.61
C VAL A 21 8.92 3.69 14.66
N MET A 22 8.52 3.25 15.86
CA MET A 22 7.47 2.23 16.01
C MET A 22 6.13 2.68 15.43
N LYS A 23 5.75 3.94 15.65
CA LYS A 23 4.49 4.51 15.11
C LYS A 23 4.52 4.58 13.58
N LEU A 24 5.64 4.99 13.00
CA LEU A 24 5.83 5.04 11.55
C LEU A 24 5.79 3.63 10.96
N TYR A 25 6.55 2.69 11.54
CA TYR A 25 6.58 1.30 11.08
C TYR A 25 5.23 0.59 11.25
N GLY A 26 4.44 0.97 12.25
CA GLY A 26 3.06 0.48 12.43
C GLY A 26 2.15 0.76 11.23
N ARG A 27 2.44 1.78 10.42
CA ARG A 27 1.70 2.10 9.20
C ARG A 27 2.02 1.19 8.02
N ARG A 28 3.02 0.30 8.11
CA ARG A 28 3.48 -0.56 6.99
C ARG A 28 2.36 -1.38 6.35
N MET A 29 1.33 -1.75 7.12
CA MET A 29 0.20 -2.55 6.65
C MET A 29 -0.64 -1.82 5.59
N GLN A 30 -0.59 -0.48 5.55
CA GLN A 30 -1.30 0.32 4.55
C GLN A 30 -0.89 -0.06 3.12
N ILE A 31 0.37 -0.45 2.90
CA ILE A 31 0.84 -0.88 1.57
C ILE A 31 0.11 -2.15 1.12
N GLU A 32 -0.02 -3.15 2.00
CA GLU A 32 -0.72 -4.39 1.67
C GLU A 32 -2.21 -4.16 1.44
N GLN A 33 -2.82 -3.30 2.27
CA GLN A 33 -4.23 -2.91 2.13
C GLN A 33 -4.48 -2.23 0.79
N ASN A 34 -3.66 -1.24 0.41
CA ASN A 34 -3.77 -0.59 -0.90
C ASN A 34 -3.66 -1.61 -2.03
N PHE A 35 -2.68 -2.52 -2.01
CA PHE A 35 -2.58 -3.56 -3.04
C PHE A 35 -3.76 -4.53 -3.06
N ARG A 36 -4.40 -4.77 -1.92
CA ARG A 36 -5.60 -5.61 -1.82
C ARG A 36 -6.80 -4.90 -2.44
N ASP A 37 -6.95 -3.61 -2.16
CA ASP A 37 -8.04 -2.79 -2.67
C ASP A 37 -7.90 -2.57 -4.18
N GLU A 38 -6.71 -2.27 -4.70
CA GLU A 38 -6.47 -2.16 -6.14
C GLU A 38 -6.87 -3.43 -6.92
N LYS A 39 -6.69 -4.61 -6.32
CA LYS A 39 -7.06 -5.91 -6.89
C LYS A 39 -8.53 -6.27 -6.65
N SER A 40 -9.20 -5.59 -5.74
CA SER A 40 -10.60 -5.81 -5.38
C SER A 40 -11.50 -5.36 -6.53
N GLU A 41 -12.38 -6.26 -6.96
CA GLU A 41 -13.33 -5.99 -8.05
C GLU A 41 -14.50 -5.13 -7.59
N ARG A 42 -14.88 -5.23 -6.31
CA ARG A 42 -16.09 -4.60 -5.77
C ARG A 42 -15.82 -3.30 -5.02
N PHE A 43 -14.66 -3.19 -4.38
CA PHE A 43 -14.33 -2.07 -3.49
C PHE A 43 -13.06 -1.33 -3.88
N GLY A 44 -12.54 -1.59 -5.09
CA GLY A 44 -11.38 -0.86 -5.62
C GLY A 44 -11.39 -0.86 -7.14
N PHE A 45 -10.22 -0.83 -7.75
CA PHE A 45 -10.08 -0.57 -9.20
C PHE A 45 -10.20 -1.81 -10.09
N GLY A 46 -10.48 -2.99 -9.51
CA GLY A 46 -10.76 -4.20 -10.27
C GLY A 46 -9.65 -4.63 -11.21
N LEU A 47 -8.37 -4.38 -10.88
CA LEU A 47 -7.25 -4.68 -11.78
C LEU A 47 -7.21 -6.14 -12.24
N ARG A 48 -7.74 -7.09 -11.44
CA ARG A 48 -7.87 -8.50 -11.81
C ARG A 48 -8.85 -8.75 -12.96
N ALA A 49 -9.91 -7.94 -13.08
CA ALA A 49 -10.89 -8.03 -14.15
C ALA A 49 -10.35 -7.48 -15.50
N SER A 50 -9.20 -6.80 -15.51
CA SER A 50 -8.59 -6.32 -16.75
C SER A 50 -8.07 -7.43 -17.67
N HIS A 51 -7.92 -8.66 -17.16
CA HIS A 51 -7.39 -9.85 -17.86
C HIS A 51 -6.08 -9.60 -18.62
N SER A 52 -5.29 -8.60 -18.21
CA SER A 52 -4.04 -8.26 -18.89
C SER A 52 -3.00 -9.35 -18.67
N ARG A 53 -2.38 -9.81 -19.78
CA ARG A 53 -1.29 -10.80 -19.78
C ARG A 53 0.08 -10.20 -20.11
N SER A 54 0.14 -8.91 -20.39
CA SER A 54 1.37 -8.18 -20.71
C SER A 54 1.81 -7.31 -19.54
N ALA A 55 3.09 -7.40 -19.18
CA ALA A 55 3.70 -6.56 -18.14
C ALA A 55 3.56 -5.07 -18.47
N GLY A 56 3.74 -4.68 -19.75
CA GLY A 56 3.60 -3.29 -20.18
C GLY A 56 2.20 -2.73 -19.93
N ARG A 57 1.16 -3.51 -20.24
CA ARG A 57 -0.22 -3.08 -20.00
C ARG A 57 -0.55 -3.02 -18.51
N ILE A 58 -0.03 -3.94 -17.69
CA ILE A 58 -0.19 -3.87 -16.23
C ILE A 58 0.48 -2.61 -15.68
N LEU A 59 1.68 -2.25 -16.14
CA LEU A 59 2.38 -1.04 -15.71
C LEU A 59 1.56 0.24 -15.97
N VAL A 60 0.98 0.37 -17.17
CA VAL A 60 0.13 1.51 -17.52
C VAL A 60 -1.13 1.55 -16.64
N LEU A 61 -1.79 0.41 -16.43
CA LEU A 61 -2.97 0.33 -15.57
C LEU A 61 -2.65 0.66 -14.11
N SER A 62 -1.53 0.16 -13.58
CA SER A 62 -1.06 0.50 -12.23
C SER A 62 -0.80 1.99 -12.09
N LEU A 63 -0.16 2.63 -13.08
CA LEU A 63 0.05 4.08 -13.06
C LEU A 63 -1.27 4.86 -12.97
N LEU A 64 -2.26 4.50 -13.81
CA LEU A 64 -3.58 5.13 -13.81
C LEU A 64 -4.29 4.96 -12.45
N VAL A 65 -4.21 3.76 -11.88
CA VAL A 65 -4.78 3.46 -10.57
C VAL A 65 -4.11 4.25 -9.46
N THR A 66 -2.77 4.36 -9.47
CA THR A 66 -2.03 5.16 -8.48
C THR A 66 -2.39 6.65 -8.57
N LEU A 67 -2.48 7.22 -9.78
CA LEU A 67 -2.89 8.60 -9.98
C LEU A 67 -4.34 8.83 -9.52
N SER A 68 -5.25 7.93 -9.86
CA SER A 68 -6.65 8.02 -9.45
C SER A 68 -6.78 7.94 -7.93
N THR A 69 -6.04 7.03 -7.29
CA THR A 69 -5.99 6.89 -5.82
C THR A 69 -5.47 8.17 -5.17
N ALA A 70 -4.43 8.79 -5.72
CA ALA A 70 -3.91 10.06 -5.22
C ALA A 70 -4.94 11.19 -5.33
N VAL A 71 -5.66 11.28 -6.44
CA VAL A 71 -6.74 12.27 -6.61
C VAL A 71 -7.88 12.03 -5.62
N LEU A 72 -8.33 10.79 -5.46
CA LEU A 72 -9.38 10.45 -4.48
C LEU A 72 -8.94 10.83 -3.05
N TRP A 73 -7.69 10.51 -2.68
CA TRP A 73 -7.12 10.90 -1.38
C TRP A 73 -7.11 12.41 -1.14
N LEU A 74 -6.93 13.22 -2.19
CA LEU A 74 -6.97 14.69 -2.08
C LEU A 74 -8.40 15.23 -1.98
N LEU A 75 -9.40 14.50 -2.50
CA LEU A 75 -10.80 14.89 -2.47
C LEU A 75 -11.49 14.56 -1.15
N GLY A 76 -11.01 13.52 -0.44
CA GLY A 76 -11.53 13.08 0.87
C GLY A 76 -12.23 11.74 0.79
#